data_AF-A0A924Y116-F1
#
_entry.id   AF-A0A924Y116-F1
#
_cell.length_a   1.000
_cell.length_b   1.000
_cell.length_c   1.000
_cell.angle_alpha   90.00
_cell.angle_beta   90.00
_cell.angle_gamma   90.00
#
_symmetry.space_group_name_H-M   'P 1'
#
loop_
_entity.id
_entity.type
_entity.pdbx_description
1 polymer ?
#
loop_
_entity_poly.entity_id
_entity_poly.type
_entity_poly.pdbx_seq_one_letter_code
_entity_poly.pdbx_strand_id
1 'polypeptide(L)' 'MKRFSEFTAIGYAVHPDRKDVRVTIEGVEASGGVLSAEADAEFRELAATADECDISTGYARCWWD' A
#
# COMPACT_ATOMS: atom_id res chain seq x y z
N MET A 1 10.44 -6.97 14.37
CA MET A 1 9.30 -6.02 14.43
C MET A 1 8.85 -5.75 13.00
N LYS A 2 7.54 -5.74 12.71
CA LYS A 2 7.04 -5.27 11.41
C LYS A 2 7.20 -3.76 11.39
N ARG A 3 8.00 -3.24 10.44
CA ARG A 3 8.35 -1.81 10.35
C ARG A 3 7.12 -0.93 10.05
N PHE A 4 6.08 -1.51 9.43
CA PHE A 4 4.82 -0.83 9.15
C PHE A 4 3.63 -1.77 9.36
N SER A 5 3.15 -1.86 10.59
CA SER A 5 1.96 -2.66 10.89
C SER A 5 0.64 -1.96 10.54
N GLU A 6 0.70 -0.66 10.24
CA GLU A 6 -0.46 0.18 9.90
C GLU A 6 -0.87 0.09 8.42
N PHE A 7 -0.01 -0.44 7.54
CA PHE A 7 -0.28 -0.58 6.12
C PHE A 7 -0.69 -2.01 5.73
N THR A 8 -1.65 -2.09 4.80
CA THR A 8 -2.11 -3.29 4.13
C THR A 8 -1.76 -3.18 2.65
N ALA A 9 -1.00 -4.14 2.13
CA ALA A 9 -0.74 -4.27 0.70
C ALA A 9 -1.91 -5.00 0.02
N ILE A 10 -2.39 -4.44 -1.09
CA ILE A 10 -3.50 -4.95 -1.88
C ILE A 10 -2.98 -5.35 -3.26
N GLY A 11 -3.41 -6.50 -3.75
CA GLY A 11 -3.04 -6.99 -5.08
C GLY A 11 -3.50 -8.43 -5.29
N TYR A 12 -2.90 -9.12 -6.25
CA TYR A 12 -3.31 -10.48 -6.63
C TYR A 12 -2.13 -11.39 -6.95
N ALA A 13 -2.40 -12.69 -6.88
CA ALA A 13 -1.46 -13.71 -7.34
C ALA A 13 -1.52 -13.85 -8.87
N VAL A 14 -0.35 -13.86 -9.51
CA VAL A 14 -0.21 -14.10 -10.94
C VAL A 14 -0.21 -15.61 -11.21
N HIS A 15 -1.20 -16.06 -12.00
CA HIS A 15 -1.61 -17.41 -12.46
C HIS A 15 -0.83 -18.69 -12.04
N PRO A 16 -1.54 -19.80 -11.72
CA PRO A 16 -0.99 -21.09 -11.26
C PRO A 16 -0.11 -21.89 -12.24
N ASP A 17 -0.16 -21.63 -13.54
CA ASP A 17 0.68 -22.34 -14.52
C ASP A 17 2.17 -21.95 -14.46
N ARG A 18 2.50 -21.03 -13.55
CA ARG A 18 3.88 -20.64 -13.27
C ARG A 18 4.50 -21.56 -12.23
N LYS A 19 5.76 -21.95 -12.47
CA LYS A 19 6.56 -22.71 -11.50
C LYS A 19 6.81 -21.93 -10.20
N ASP A 20 6.80 -20.60 -10.24
CA ASP A 20 6.93 -19.69 -9.11
C ASP A 20 5.69 -18.79 -9.00
N VAL A 21 5.01 -18.87 -7.85
CA VAL A 21 3.92 -17.97 -7.50
C VAL A 21 4.51 -16.57 -7.34
N ARG A 22 3.98 -15.60 -8.09
CA ARG A 22 4.26 -14.18 -7.88
C ARG A 22 3.02 -13.47 -7.40
N VAL A 23 3.21 -12.48 -6.55
CA VAL A 23 2.16 -11.56 -6.11
C VAL A 23 2.50 -10.21 -6.70
N THR A 24 1.54 -9.62 -7.40
CA THR A 24 1.58 -8.21 -7.78
C THR A 24 0.92 -7.43 -6.64
N ILE A 25 1.55 -6.34 -6.21
CA ILE A 25 0.95 -5.36 -5.30
C ILE A 25 0.61 -4.17 -6.16
N GLU A 26 -0.66 -3.79 -6.18
CA GLU A 26 -1.20 -2.68 -6.95
C GLU A 26 -1.72 -1.58 -6.06
N GLY A 27 -1.82 -1.81 -4.75
CA GLY A 27 -2.22 -0.76 -3.83
C GLY A 27 -1.68 -0.93 -2.43
N VAL A 28 -1.67 0.16 -1.70
CA VAL A 28 -1.39 0.20 -0.27
C VAL A 28 -2.47 1.01 0.42
N GLU A 29 -3.00 0.49 1.52
CA GLU A 29 -4.01 1.14 2.34
C GLU A 29 -3.56 1.20 3.80
N ALA A 30 -3.79 2.32 4.48
CA ALA A 30 -3.88 2.40 5.93
C ALA A 30 -5.28 2.84 6.33
N SER A 31 -5.89 2.10 7.25
CA SER A 31 -7.21 2.39 7.82
C SER A 31 -7.23 2.11 9.32
N GLY A 32 -8.04 2.88 10.06
CA GLY A 32 -8.29 2.61 11.49
C GLY A 32 -7.38 3.34 12.49
N GLY A 33 -6.68 4.39 12.08
CA GLY A 33 -5.88 5.20 13.00
C GLY A 33 -5.17 6.35 12.31
N VAL A 34 -4.71 7.33 13.10
CA VAL A 34 -3.86 8.42 12.60
C VAL A 34 -2.47 7.84 12.34
N LEU A 35 -2.00 7.96 11.10
CA LEU A 35 -0.63 7.60 10.73
C LEU A 35 0.37 8.39 11.57
N SER A 36 1.45 7.74 11.98
CA SER A 36 2.59 8.47 12.52
C SER A 36 3.14 9.43 11.46
N ALA A 37 3.80 10.52 11.87
CA ALA A 37 4.39 11.47 10.92
C ALA A 37 5.43 10.81 10.00
N GLU A 38 6.16 9.81 10.49
CA GLU A 38 7.09 8.99 9.70
C GLU A 38 6.35 8.15 8.66
N ALA A 39 5.29 7.43 9.08
CA ALA A 39 4.48 6.62 8.18
C ALA A 39 3.76 7.47 7.11
N ASP A 40 3.25 8.67 7.46
CA ASP A 40 2.65 9.60 6.50
C ASP A 40 3.68 10.10 5.47
N ALA A 41 4.90 10.44 5.92
CA ALA A 41 5.96 10.88 5.02
C ALA A 41 6.38 9.77 4.03
N GLU A 42 6.60 8.55 4.54
CA GLU A 42 6.94 7.41 3.69
C GLU A 42 5.80 7.02 2.74
N PHE A 43 4.55 7.07 3.20
CA PHE A 43 3.39 6.82 2.35
C PHE A 43 3.31 7.83 1.20
N ARG A 44 3.52 9.12 1.48
CA ARG A 44 3.53 10.17 0.45
C ARG A 44 4.65 10.00 -0.55
N GLU A 45 5.84 9.59 -0.10
CA GLU A 45 6.96 9.29 -0.99
C GLU A 45 6.63 8.12 -1.91
N LEU A 46 6.08 7.03 -1.35
CA LEU A 46 5.66 5.87 -2.13
C LEU A 46 4.57 6.24 -3.15
N ALA A 47 3.50 6.89 -2.69
CA ALA A 47 2.35 7.27 -3.51
C ALA A 47 2.64 8.36 -4.55
N ALA A 48 3.86 8.94 -4.58
CA ALA A 48 4.23 10.00 -5.51
C ALA A 48 4.12 9.58 -6.98
N THR A 49 4.19 8.27 -7.28
CA THR A 49 4.04 7.73 -8.63
C THR A 49 2.73 6.96 -8.84
N ALA A 50 1.79 7.04 -7.89
CA ALA A 50 0.52 6.36 -7.97
C ALA A 50 -0.42 7.04 -8.97
N ASP A 51 -1.20 6.24 -9.70
CA ASP A 51 -2.24 6.73 -10.61
C ASP A 51 -3.43 7.27 -9.82
N GLU A 52 -3.75 6.62 -8.70
CA GLU A 52 -4.78 7.06 -7.76
C GLU A 52 -4.19 7.22 -6.36
N CYS A 53 -4.53 8.30 -5.69
CA CYS A 53 -4.11 8.57 -4.32
C CYS A 53 -5.18 9.36 -3.56
N ASP A 54 -5.56 8.86 -2.39
CA ASP A 54 -6.49 9.49 -1.44
C ASP A 54 -5.88 9.49 -0.04
N ILE A 55 -5.70 10.69 0.53
CA ILE A 55 -5.13 10.88 1.86
C ILE A 55 -6.06 11.78 2.65
N SER A 56 -6.62 11.22 3.72
CA SER A 56 -7.49 11.94 4.67
C SER A 56 -7.13 11.58 6.12
N THR A 57 -7.76 12.26 7.08
CA THR A 57 -7.46 11.99 8.50
C THR A 57 -7.90 10.58 8.88
N GLY A 58 -6.94 9.72 9.19
CA GLY A 58 -7.19 8.34 9.61
C GLY A 58 -7.32 7.33 8.48
N TYR A 59 -7.06 7.75 7.25
CA TYR A 59 -7.13 6.91 6.05
C TYR A 59 -6.13 7.38 4.98
N ALA A 60 -5.40 6.44 4.40
CA ALA A 60 -4.54 6.70 3.26
C ALA A 60 -4.61 5.52 2.30
N ARG A 61 -4.79 5.78 1.00
CA ARG A 61 -4.80 4.76 -0.05
C ARG A 61 -4.13 5.26 -1.31
N CYS A 62 -3.33 4.40 -1.92
CA CYS A 62 -2.77 4.63 -3.25
C CYS A 62 -2.92 3.37 -4.12
N TRP A 63 -2.98 3.57 -5.44
CA TRP A 63 -3.12 2.52 -6.44
C TRP A 63 -2.25 2.79 -7.67
N TRP A 64 -1.64 1.73 -8.21
CA TRP A 64 -0.90 1.70 -9.47
C TRP A 64 -1.57 0.67 -10.39
N ASP A 65 -2.06 1.11 -11.55
CA ASP A 65 -2.74 0.27 -12.56
C ASP A 65 -1.85 0.10 -13.82
#